data_AF-A0A972MMT5-F1
#
_entry.id   AF-A0A972MMT5-F1
#
_cell.length_a   1.000
_cell.length_b   1.000
_cell.length_c   1.000
_cell.angle_alpha   90.00
_cell.angle_beta   90.00
_cell.angle_gamma   90.00
#
_symmetry.space_group_name_H-M   'P 1'
#
loop_
_entity.id
_entity.type
_entity.pdbx_description
1 polymer ?
#
loop_
_entity_poly.entity_id
_entity_poly.type
_entity_poly.pdbx_seq_one_letter_code
_entity_poly.pdbx_strand_id
1 'polypeptide(L)'
;MKKIVKWLFYILLFVLFFAIFMPKRYLYYAFEHEIKKHDVIISDERIEEGALSLLLQEGTIYIKGAEAAKFEKTAIYPDILVNLVQIEKMRFQLLPEVEIEKILVVYTPLYPVKAFIKGQSSFGPVEGAIDLKSRRGFIDILSTRPIPFMKSIEKGRYRYEFGY
;
A
#
# COMPACT_ATOMS: atom_id res chain seq x y z
N MET A 1 34.33 -13.36 -22.34
CA MET A 1 33.44 -13.97 -21.30
C MET A 1 33.79 -13.51 -19.88
N LYS A 2 35.01 -13.69 -19.36
CA LYS A 2 35.38 -13.30 -17.96
C LYS A 2 35.08 -11.83 -17.60
N LYS A 3 35.29 -10.89 -18.52
CA LYS A 3 34.98 -9.45 -18.29
C LYS A 3 33.48 -9.17 -18.14
N ILE A 4 32.63 -9.83 -18.92
CA ILE A 4 31.17 -9.66 -18.89
C ILE A 4 30.61 -10.21 -17.58
N VAL A 5 31.07 -11.40 -17.16
CA VAL A 5 30.67 -11.99 -15.87
C VAL A 5 31.08 -11.09 -14.71
N LYS A 6 32.29 -10.52 -14.75
CA LYS A 6 32.77 -9.57 -13.74
C LYS A 6 31.90 -8.30 -13.67
N TRP A 7 31.50 -7.76 -14.81
CA TRP A 7 30.57 -6.62 -14.88
C TRP A 7 29.19 -6.95 -14.33
N LEU A 8 28.63 -8.10 -14.70
CA LEU A 8 27.33 -8.56 -14.20
C LEU A 8 27.37 -8.72 -12.67
N PHE A 9 28.46 -9.26 -12.13
CA PHE A 9 28.67 -9.36 -10.69
C PHE A 9 28.69 -7.99 -10.00
N TYR A 10 29.38 -7.00 -10.58
CA TYR A 10 29.38 -5.65 -10.02
C TYR A 10 28.02 -4.97 -10.07
N ILE A 11 27.25 -5.15 -11.14
CA ILE A 11 25.89 -4.62 -11.24
C ILE A 11 25.00 -5.27 -10.18
N LEU A 12 25.06 -6.60 -10.03
CA LEU A 12 24.30 -7.32 -9.02
C LEU A 12 24.64 -6.84 -7.61
N LEU A 13 25.94 -6.67 -7.33
CA LEU A 13 26.42 -6.17 -6.05
C LEU A 13 25.95 -4.72 -5.82
N PHE A 14 26.06 -3.86 -6.83
CA PHE A 14 25.54 -2.49 -6.74
C PHE A 14 24.04 -2.47 -6.42
N VAL A 15 23.21 -3.25 -7.12
CA VAL A 15 21.77 -3.33 -6.86
C VAL A 15 21.47 -3.81 -5.45
N LEU A 16 22.20 -4.83 -4.97
CA LEU A 16 22.04 -5.35 -3.62
C LEU A 16 22.39 -4.30 -2.56
N PHE A 17 23.54 -3.64 -2.71
CA PHE A 17 23.96 -2.56 -1.81
C PHE A 17 22.98 -1.40 -1.86
N PHE A 18 22.51 -1.01 -3.04
CA PHE A 18 21.51 0.03 -3.18
C PHE A 18 20.23 -0.32 -2.42
N ALA A 19 19.69 -1.54 -2.58
CA ALA A 19 18.47 -1.97 -1.89
C ALA A 19 18.63 -1.97 -0.36
N ILE A 20 19.78 -2.45 0.15
CA ILE A 20 20.05 -2.53 1.59
C ILE A 20 20.23 -1.13 2.20
N PHE A 21 21.04 -0.29 1.55
CA PHE A 21 21.44 1.02 2.07
C PHE A 21 20.52 2.17 1.66
N MET A 22 19.45 1.90 0.90
CA MET A 22 18.45 2.93 0.57
C MET A 22 17.79 3.48 1.85
N PRO A 23 17.68 4.82 2.00
CA PRO A 23 17.11 5.47 3.18
C PRO A 23 15.58 5.37 3.20
N LYS A 24 15.05 4.21 3.60
CA LYS A 24 13.63 3.85 3.49
C LYS A 24 12.76 4.76 4.36
N ARG A 25 13.26 5.14 5.54
CA ARG A 25 12.59 6.08 6.43
C ARG A 25 12.36 7.46 5.80
N TYR A 26 13.35 7.98 5.05
CA TYR A 26 13.21 9.27 4.38
C TYR A 26 12.21 9.21 3.22
N LEU A 27 12.13 8.08 2.51
CA LEU A 27 11.09 7.87 1.48
C LEU A 27 9.70 7.89 2.10
N TYR A 28 9.53 7.26 3.26
CA TYR A 28 8.27 7.32 4.00
C TYR A 28 7.90 8.74 4.42
N TYR A 29 8.83 9.51 5.00
CA TYR A 29 8.53 10.91 5.36
C TYR A 29 8.24 11.80 4.16
N ALA A 30 8.87 11.54 3.01
CA ALA A 30 8.54 12.24 1.77
C ALA A 30 7.11 11.92 1.30
N PHE A 31 6.70 10.65 1.41
CA PHE A 31 5.32 10.22 1.13
C PHE A 31 4.34 10.88 2.11
N GLU A 32 4.64 10.87 3.40
CA GLU A 32 3.83 11.46 4.46
C GLU A 32 3.63 12.97 4.25
N HIS A 33 4.70 13.66 3.86
CA HIS A 33 4.66 15.07 3.49
C HIS A 33 3.76 15.35 2.28
N GLU A 34 3.74 14.45 1.29
CA GLU A 34 2.90 14.59 0.11
C GLU A 34 1.41 14.38 0.45
N ILE A 35 1.07 13.32 1.19
CA ILE A 35 -0.32 13.04 1.56
C ILE A 35 -0.88 14.08 2.54
N LYS A 36 -0.03 14.73 3.33
CA LYS A 36 -0.42 15.84 4.21
C LYS A 36 -1.00 17.03 3.43
N LYS A 37 -0.60 17.24 2.17
CA LYS A 37 -1.20 18.27 1.30
C LYS A 37 -2.68 18.00 0.98
N HIS A 38 -3.12 16.77 1.20
CA HIS A 38 -4.51 16.32 1.04
C HIS A 38 -5.22 16.13 2.38
N ASP A 39 -4.73 16.77 3.45
CA ASP A 39 -5.25 16.66 4.82
C ASP A 39 -5.24 15.24 5.39
N VAL A 40 -4.35 14.37 4.89
CA VAL A 40 -4.13 13.02 5.42
C VAL A 40 -2.86 13.00 6.25
N ILE A 41 -2.97 12.58 7.51
CA ILE A 41 -1.84 12.51 8.45
C ILE A 41 -1.78 11.09 9.01
N ILE A 42 -0.60 10.50 9.09
CA ILE A 42 -0.34 9.27 9.84
C ILE A 42 0.35 9.71 11.14
N SER A 43 -0.07 9.18 12.27
CA SER A 43 0.55 9.52 13.56
C SER A 43 0.52 8.33 14.52
N ASP A 44 1.29 8.47 15.59
CA ASP A 44 1.46 7.47 16.65
C ASP A 44 2.16 6.17 16.18
N GLU A 45 2.63 6.12 14.93
CA GLU A 45 3.31 4.95 14.40
C GLU A 45 4.74 4.81 14.96
N ARG A 46 5.09 3.58 15.32
CA ARG A 46 6.48 3.22 15.61
C ARG A 46 7.14 2.74 14.33
N ILE A 47 8.26 3.38 13.97
CA ILE A 47 8.98 3.14 12.72
C ILE A 47 10.25 2.34 12.98
N GLU A 48 10.29 1.11 12.47
CA GLU A 48 11.46 0.23 12.48
C GLU A 48 11.99 0.05 11.05
N GLU A 49 13.26 0.36 10.85
CA GLU A 49 13.92 0.19 9.55
C GLU A 49 14.70 -1.13 9.53
N GLY A 50 14.28 -2.03 8.65
CA GLY A 50 14.99 -3.27 8.35
C GLY A 50 15.92 -3.11 7.14
N ALA A 51 16.62 -4.18 6.76
CA ALA A 51 17.54 -4.14 5.62
C ALA A 51 16.82 -3.85 4.29
N LEU A 52 15.66 -4.47 4.06
CA LEU A 52 14.89 -4.37 2.80
C LEU A 52 13.45 -3.86 3.01
N SER A 53 13.09 -3.50 4.24
CA SER A 53 11.72 -3.11 4.57
C SER A 53 11.69 -1.99 5.59
N LEU A 54 10.60 -1.23 5.57
CA LEU A 54 10.22 -0.30 6.63
C LEU A 54 8.96 -0.85 7.30
N LEU A 55 8.99 -1.03 8.61
CA LEU A 55 7.85 -1.48 9.40
C LEU A 55 7.29 -0.30 10.17
N LEU A 56 5.98 -0.09 10.04
CA LEU A 56 5.19 0.86 10.81
C LEU A 56 4.27 0.04 11.71
N GLN A 57 4.27 0.31 13.01
CA GLN A 57 3.43 -0.40 13.98
C GLN A 57 2.49 0.58 14.69
N GLU A 58 1.26 0.14 14.94
CA GLU A 58 0.27 0.83 15.78
C GLU A 58 -0.08 2.27 15.30
N GLY A 59 -0.10 2.50 13.99
CA GLY A 59 -0.37 3.82 13.44
C GLY A 59 -1.85 4.19 13.36
N THR A 60 -2.13 5.48 13.49
CA THR A 60 -3.44 6.09 13.36
C THR A 60 -3.46 7.02 12.14
N ILE A 61 -4.47 6.88 11.28
CA ILE A 61 -4.70 7.70 10.09
C ILE A 61 -5.76 8.73 10.42
N TYR A 62 -5.42 9.99 10.21
CA TYR A 62 -6.31 11.15 10.34
C TYR A 62 -6.63 11.72 8.96
N ILE A 63 -7.90 12.02 8.71
CA ILE A 63 -8.35 12.72 7.51
C ILE A 63 -9.05 14.00 7.96
N LYS A 64 -8.56 15.16 7.50
CA LYS A 64 -9.08 16.48 7.91
C LYS A 64 -9.13 16.67 9.43
N GLY A 65 -8.14 16.11 10.13
CA GLY A 65 -8.01 16.18 11.59
C GLY A 65 -8.92 15.22 12.38
N ALA A 66 -9.77 14.44 11.72
CA ALA A 66 -10.57 13.40 12.37
C ALA A 66 -9.88 12.04 12.27
N GLU A 67 -9.90 11.27 13.36
CA GLU A 67 -9.43 9.88 13.35
C GLU A 67 -10.29 9.06 12.37
N ALA A 68 -9.66 8.58 11.30
CA ALA A 68 -10.33 7.86 10.21
C ALA A 68 -10.13 6.35 10.31
N ALA A 69 -8.90 5.92 10.62
CA ALA A 69 -8.57 4.50 10.72
C ALA A 69 -7.37 4.26 11.64
N LYS A 70 -7.24 3.03 12.16
CA LYS A 70 -6.07 2.52 12.87
C LYS A 70 -5.57 1.26 12.19
N PHE A 71 -4.26 1.04 12.16
CA PHE A 71 -3.66 -0.20 11.66
C PHE A 71 -2.68 -0.77 12.67
N GLU A 72 -2.65 -2.10 12.81
CA GLU A 72 -1.67 -2.73 13.71
C GLU A 72 -0.27 -2.74 13.09
N LYS A 73 -0.17 -3.07 11.80
CA LYS A 73 1.13 -3.19 11.13
C LYS A 73 1.05 -2.84 9.66
N THR A 74 2.01 -2.06 9.20
CA THR A 74 2.25 -1.80 7.78
C THR A 74 3.71 -2.09 7.46
N ALA A 75 3.97 -2.91 6.46
CA ALA A 75 5.30 -3.20 5.95
C ALA A 75 5.45 -2.65 4.53
N ILE A 76 6.44 -1.80 4.33
CA ILE A 76 6.78 -1.21 3.04
C ILE A 76 8.07 -1.86 2.57
N TYR A 77 8.05 -2.47 1.39
CA TYR A 77 9.19 -3.09 0.73
C TYR A 77 9.48 -2.29 -0.53
N PRO A 78 10.30 -1.23 -0.42
CA PRO A 78 10.66 -0.45 -1.58
C PRO A 78 11.80 -1.18 -2.32
N ASP A 79 11.58 -1.46 -3.59
CA ASP A 79 12.50 -2.18 -4.47
C ASP A 79 12.55 -1.48 -5.84
N ILE A 80 13.64 -1.68 -6.57
CA ILE A 80 13.83 -1.19 -7.93
C ILE A 80 12.84 -1.87 -8.88
N LEU A 81 12.48 -3.13 -8.64
CA LEU A 81 11.61 -3.90 -9.53
C LEU A 81 10.14 -3.92 -9.09
N VAL A 82 9.90 -4.16 -7.80
CA VAL A 82 8.56 -4.36 -7.25
C VAL A 82 8.45 -3.69 -5.89
N ASN A 83 7.68 -2.61 -5.84
CA ASN A 83 7.33 -1.95 -4.60
C ASN A 83 6.08 -2.61 -4.02
N LEU A 84 6.16 -3.02 -2.76
CA LEU A 84 5.06 -3.67 -2.06
C LEU A 84 4.75 -2.91 -0.78
N VAL A 85 3.47 -2.61 -0.55
CA VAL A 85 2.95 -2.17 0.74
C VAL A 85 2.00 -3.24 1.25
N GLN A 86 2.28 -3.77 2.43
CA GLN A 86 1.44 -4.74 3.12
C GLN A 86 0.87 -4.08 4.37
N ILE A 87 -0.46 -4.02 4.46
CA ILE A 87 -1.17 -3.47 5.62
C ILE A 87 -1.93 -4.62 6.28
N GLU A 88 -1.80 -4.75 7.59
CA GLU A 88 -2.45 -5.78 8.40
C GLU A 88 -3.33 -5.13 9.46
N LYS A 89 -4.54 -5.70 9.61
CA LYS A 89 -5.53 -5.34 10.64
C LYS A 89 -5.77 -3.83 10.71
N MET A 90 -6.39 -3.30 9.66
CA MET A 90 -6.86 -1.93 9.62
C MET A 90 -8.34 -1.86 9.98
N ARG A 91 -8.69 -0.96 10.90
CA ARG A 91 -10.05 -0.70 11.38
C ARG A 91 -10.42 0.74 11.10
N PHE A 92 -11.60 0.97 10.55
CA PHE A 92 -12.11 2.31 10.29
C PHE A 92 -12.99 2.78 11.44
N GLN A 93 -12.77 4.01 11.90
CA GLN A 93 -13.52 4.57 13.02
C GLN A 93 -15.00 4.83 12.65
N LEU A 94 -15.25 5.27 11.41
CA LEU A 94 -16.59 5.57 10.91
C LEU A 94 -17.32 4.33 10.35
N LEU A 95 -16.60 3.24 10.12
CA LEU A 95 -17.12 2.00 9.55
C LEU A 95 -16.56 0.79 10.34
N PRO A 96 -16.93 0.63 11.63
CA PRO A 96 -16.34 -0.39 12.49
C PRO A 96 -16.63 -1.83 12.04
N GLU A 97 -17.68 -2.04 11.24
CA GLU A 97 -18.01 -3.33 10.64
C GLU A 97 -17.03 -3.74 9.52
N VAL A 98 -16.31 -2.76 8.96
CA VAL A 98 -15.32 -2.95 7.91
C VAL A 98 -13.96 -3.09 8.57
N GLU A 99 -13.47 -4.32 8.66
CA GLU A 99 -12.13 -4.61 9.09
C GLU A 99 -11.34 -5.18 7.90
N ILE A 100 -10.16 -4.63 7.67
CA ILE A 100 -9.20 -5.15 6.70
C ILE A 100 -8.26 -6.07 7.45
N GLU A 101 -8.29 -7.36 7.16
CA GLU A 101 -7.35 -8.32 7.74
C GLU A 101 -5.96 -8.13 7.13
N LYS A 102 -5.90 -8.04 5.80
CA LYS A 102 -4.65 -7.88 5.05
C LYS A 102 -4.90 -7.21 3.70
N ILE A 103 -4.12 -6.20 3.36
CA ILE A 103 -4.04 -5.63 2.00
C ILE A 103 -2.60 -5.63 1.53
N LEU A 104 -2.42 -5.92 0.24
CA LEU A 104 -1.19 -5.85 -0.52
C LEU A 104 -1.41 -4.86 -1.66
N VAL A 105 -0.63 -3.79 -1.66
CA VAL A 105 -0.55 -2.85 -2.78
C VAL A 105 0.77 -3.10 -3.50
N VAL A 106 0.70 -3.50 -4.76
CA VAL A 106 1.85 -3.86 -5.59
C VAL A 106 1.99 -2.84 -6.70
N TYR A 107 3.16 -2.22 -6.79
CA TYR A 107 3.54 -1.32 -7.87
C TYR A 107 4.85 -1.77 -8.50
N THR A 108 4.94 -1.74 -9.83
CA THR A 108 6.17 -2.05 -10.54
C THR A 108 6.51 -0.94 -11.54
N PRO A 109 7.75 -0.45 -11.58
CA PRO A 109 8.18 0.49 -12.61
C PRO A 109 8.08 -0.06 -14.03
N LEU A 110 7.99 -1.39 -14.22
CA LEU A 110 7.75 -2.01 -15.53
C LEU A 110 6.34 -1.73 -16.07
N TYR A 111 5.39 -1.42 -15.19
CA TYR A 111 4.03 -1.03 -15.54
C TYR A 111 3.62 0.21 -14.75
N PRO A 112 4.25 1.37 -15.04
CA PRO A 112 4.25 2.53 -14.15
C PRO A 112 2.90 3.25 -14.07
N VAL A 113 1.93 2.83 -14.87
CA VAL A 113 0.60 3.45 -14.93
C VAL A 113 -0.34 2.86 -13.89
N LYS A 114 -0.10 1.64 -13.38
CA LYS A 114 -1.03 1.00 -12.44
C LYS A 114 -0.35 0.44 -11.20
N ALA A 115 -1.01 0.60 -10.07
CA ALA A 115 -0.78 -0.19 -8.86
C ALA A 115 -1.94 -1.16 -8.66
N PHE A 116 -1.65 -2.38 -8.21
CA PHE A 116 -2.65 -3.41 -7.96
C PHE A 116 -2.90 -3.55 -6.47
N ILE A 117 -4.16 -3.77 -6.09
CA ILE A 117 -4.58 -3.99 -4.71
C ILE A 117 -5.12 -5.41 -4.63
N LYS A 118 -4.66 -6.18 -3.66
CA LYS A 118 -5.21 -7.50 -3.31
C LYS A 118 -5.30 -7.63 -1.80
N GLY A 119 -6.33 -8.27 -1.29
CA GLY A 119 -6.45 -8.40 0.16
C GLY A 119 -7.62 -9.24 0.62
N GLN A 120 -7.83 -9.21 1.93
CA GLN A 120 -8.89 -9.85 2.65
C GLN A 120 -9.49 -8.86 3.64
N SER A 121 -10.82 -8.80 3.66
CA SER A 121 -11.61 -7.99 4.60
C SER A 121 -12.66 -8.86 5.31
N SER A 122 -13.31 -8.30 6.32
CA SER A 122 -14.45 -8.90 7.03
C SER A 122 -15.62 -9.26 6.11
N PHE A 123 -15.73 -8.59 4.95
CA PHE A 123 -16.76 -8.84 3.94
C PHE A 123 -16.35 -9.87 2.88
N GLY A 124 -15.07 -10.21 2.79
CA GLY A 124 -14.51 -11.15 1.82
C GLY A 124 -13.26 -10.64 1.11
N PRO A 125 -12.83 -11.35 0.05
CA PRO A 125 -11.67 -10.98 -0.76
C PRO A 125 -11.80 -9.59 -1.38
N VAL A 126 -10.68 -8.87 -1.40
CA VAL A 126 -10.55 -7.52 -1.94
C VAL A 126 -9.63 -7.56 -3.15
N GLU A 127 -10.07 -6.98 -4.27
CA GLU A 127 -9.25 -6.78 -5.46
C GLU A 127 -9.40 -5.35 -5.94
N GLY A 128 -8.38 -4.77 -6.52
CA GLY A 128 -8.47 -3.41 -7.02
C GLY A 128 -7.29 -3.00 -7.85
N ALA A 129 -7.41 -1.82 -8.45
CA ALA A 129 -6.29 -1.18 -9.12
C ALA A 129 -6.42 0.33 -9.02
N ILE A 130 -5.27 0.99 -8.98
CA ILE A 130 -5.13 2.44 -9.04
C ILE A 130 -4.43 2.74 -10.36
N ASP A 131 -5.07 3.53 -11.22
CA ASP A 131 -4.48 4.08 -12.44
C ASP A 131 -3.91 5.46 -12.13
N LEU A 132 -2.57 5.53 -12.07
CA LEU A 132 -1.81 6.72 -11.68
C LEU A 132 -1.87 7.83 -12.74
N LYS A 133 -2.13 7.47 -14.00
CA LYS A 133 -2.22 8.44 -15.11
C LYS A 133 -3.56 9.16 -15.10
N SER A 134 -4.65 8.41 -14.95
CA SER A 134 -6.00 8.96 -14.88
C SER A 134 -6.40 9.44 -13.49
N ARG A 135 -5.59 9.14 -12.47
CA ARG A 135 -5.84 9.39 -11.04
C ARG A 135 -7.18 8.83 -10.58
N ARG A 136 -7.46 7.60 -10.99
CA ARG A 136 -8.67 6.88 -10.63
C ARG A 136 -8.31 5.52 -10.10
N GLY A 137 -9.07 5.04 -9.13
CA GLY A 137 -8.95 3.69 -8.62
C GLY A 137 -10.30 3.03 -8.49
N PHE A 138 -10.28 1.71 -8.41
CA PHE A 138 -11.43 0.94 -7.99
C PHE A 138 -11.01 -0.13 -7.00
N ILE A 139 -11.94 -0.45 -6.10
CA ILE A 139 -11.86 -1.55 -5.16
C ILE A 139 -13.12 -2.39 -5.33
N ASP A 140 -12.91 -3.67 -5.59
CA ASP A 140 -13.92 -4.72 -5.65
C ASP A 140 -13.84 -5.58 -4.40
N ILE A 141 -15.00 -5.84 -3.82
CA ILE A 141 -15.16 -6.77 -2.70
C ILE A 141 -16.14 -7.85 -3.12
N LEU A 142 -15.69 -9.11 -2.99
CA LEU A 142 -16.55 -10.27 -3.17
C LEU A 142 -17.23 -10.58 -1.83
N SER A 143 -18.53 -10.32 -1.74
CA SER A 143 -19.28 -10.50 -0.50
C SER A 143 -20.63 -11.19 -0.71
N THR A 144 -20.99 -12.04 0.25
CA THR A 144 -22.33 -12.65 0.34
C THR A 144 -23.37 -11.72 0.96
N ARG A 145 -22.93 -10.63 1.61
CA ARG A 145 -23.79 -9.63 2.26
C ARG A 145 -23.72 -8.30 1.52
N PRO A 146 -24.79 -7.49 1.51
CA PRO A 146 -24.78 -6.17 0.89
C PRO A 146 -23.85 -5.21 1.65
N ILE A 147 -23.08 -4.42 0.90
CA ILE A 147 -22.21 -3.38 1.43
C ILE A 147 -22.84 -2.01 1.13
N PRO A 148 -23.35 -1.28 2.13
CA PRO A 148 -24.22 -0.10 1.90
C PRO A 148 -23.58 1.04 1.09
N PHE A 149 -22.26 1.17 1.14
CA PHE A 149 -21.49 2.26 0.53
C PHE A 149 -20.82 1.88 -0.80
N MET A 150 -21.08 0.67 -1.32
CA MET A 150 -20.50 0.19 -2.58
C MET A 150 -21.60 -0.16 -3.59
N LYS A 151 -21.31 0.08 -4.87
CA LYS A 151 -22.24 -0.24 -5.96
C LYS A 151 -22.16 -1.73 -6.27
N SER A 152 -23.28 -2.45 -6.23
CA SER A 152 -23.35 -3.82 -6.73
C SER A 152 -23.22 -3.81 -8.26
N ILE A 153 -22.21 -4.52 -8.78
CA ILE A 153 -22.00 -4.67 -10.24
C ILE A 153 -22.60 -5.99 -10.72
N GLU A 154 -22.32 -7.05 -9.97
CA GLU A 154 -22.78 -8.41 -10.22
C GLU A 154 -23.19 -9.05 -8.90
N LYS A 155 -23.91 -10.17 -8.97
CA LYS A 155 -24.37 -10.88 -7.77
C LYS A 155 -23.15 -11.28 -6.92
N GLY A 156 -23.02 -10.64 -5.76
CA GLY A 156 -21.92 -10.87 -4.82
C GLY A 156 -20.63 -10.10 -5.09
N ARG A 157 -20.60 -9.18 -6.08
CA ARG A 157 -19.46 -8.29 -6.36
C ARG A 157 -19.87 -6.83 -6.18
N TYR A 158 -19.20 -6.15 -5.26
CA TYR A 158 -19.42 -4.75 -4.94
C TYR A 158 -18.20 -3.93 -5.32
N ARG A 159 -18.39 -2.80 -6.00
CA ARG A 159 -17.32 -1.88 -6.41
C ARG A 159 -17.47 -0.51 -5.78
N TYR A 160 -16.33 0.03 -5.38
CA TYR A 160 -16.14 1.43 -5.05
C TYR A 160 -15.14 2.04 -6.02
N GLU A 161 -15.53 3.11 -6.71
CA GLU A 161 -14.66 3.87 -7.62
C GLU A 161 -14.34 5.21 -6.98
N PHE A 162 -13.08 5.62 -7.04
CA PHE A 162 -12.61 6.87 -6.45
C PHE A 162 -11.63 7.59 -7.38
N GLY A 163 -11.54 8.91 -7.22
CA GLY A 163 -10.57 9.77 -7.89
C GLY A 163 -9.84 10.66 -6.88
N TYR A 164 -8.61 11.06 -7.20
CA TYR A 164 -7.74 11.86 -6.33
C TYR A 164 -6.89 12.89 -7.10
#